data_AF-A0A9R1PKX8-F1
#
_entry.id   AF-A0A9R1PKX8-F1
#
_cell.length_a   1.000
_cell.length_b   1.000
_cell.length_c   1.000
_cell.angle_alpha   90.00
_cell.angle_beta   90.00
_cell.angle_gamma   90.00
#
_symmetry.space_group_name_H-M   'P 1'
#
loop_
_entity.id
_entity.type
_entity.pdbx_description
1 polymer ?
#
loop_
_entity_poly.entity_id
_entity_poly.type
_entity_poly.pdbx_seq_one_letter_code
_entity_poly.pdbx_strand_id
1 'polypeptide(L)'
;MAAAVTRRANALRVEAPDGNTESGRASLAADSPVAKRAVDAKDDVWVAADEGEASGSIAGDGNRTPLFRTFKVKGSILHPYRFMILVRLVAIVAFFAWRVKHKNHDGVWLWATSMVADVWFGFSWLLNQLPKLNPVKRVPDLAALADHSGDANLPGIDIFVTTVDPVDEPLLYTVNTILSILATDYPVDKYACYLSDDGGTLVHYEAMIEVANFAVLWVPFCRKYCVEPRSPENYFGMKTQPYAGSMAGEFMRDHRRVRREYDELKVRVDSLSTTIRQRSDAYNSSTKGDGVRATWMADGTQWPGTWIEQVENHRRGQHAGIVQVKVVSCTFRLV
;
A
#
# COMPACT_ATOMS: atom_id res chain seq x y z
N MET A 1 9.61 -8.36 -7.20
CA MET A 1 9.70 -7.42 -8.34
C MET A 1 8.59 -6.39 -8.14
N ALA A 2 8.93 -5.22 -7.61
CA ALA A 2 7.96 -4.23 -7.12
C ALA A 2 7.20 -3.59 -8.29
N ALA A 3 5.87 -3.66 -8.26
CA ALA A 3 5.01 -2.94 -9.17
C ALA A 3 5.04 -1.46 -8.80
N ALA A 4 5.76 -0.65 -9.60
CA ALA A 4 5.68 0.79 -9.53
C ALA A 4 4.30 1.23 -10.01
N VAL A 5 3.41 1.52 -9.07
CA VAL A 5 2.11 2.16 -9.32
C VAL A 5 2.37 3.64 -9.57
N THR A 6 2.48 4.02 -10.84
CA THR A 6 2.53 5.43 -11.25
C THR A 6 1.09 5.96 -11.23
N ARG A 7 0.72 6.70 -10.19
CA ARG A 7 -0.58 7.40 -10.11
C ARG A 7 -0.44 8.82 -10.67
N ARG A 8 -1.39 9.18 -11.54
CA ARG A 8 -1.56 10.56 -12.01
C ARG A 8 -2.17 11.38 -10.89
N ALA A 9 -1.47 12.43 -10.47
CA ALA A 9 -2.07 13.52 -9.72
C ALA A 9 -2.85 14.38 -10.72
N ASN A 10 -4.18 14.26 -10.74
CA ASN A 10 -5.03 15.29 -11.34
C ASN A 10 -5.48 16.19 -10.20
N ALA A 11 -4.92 17.40 -10.16
CA ALA A 11 -5.38 18.46 -9.27
C ALA A 11 -6.82 18.82 -9.64
N LEU A 12 -7.74 18.67 -8.68
CA LEU A 12 -9.10 19.19 -8.77
C LEU A 12 -9.05 20.72 -8.87
N ARG A 13 -9.51 21.24 -10.00
CA ARG A 13 -9.71 22.67 -10.27
C ARG A 13 -10.98 23.11 -9.53
N VAL A 14 -10.81 23.86 -8.44
CA VAL A 14 -11.91 24.59 -7.80
C VAL A 14 -12.08 25.90 -8.57
N GLU A 15 -13.21 26.07 -9.25
CA GLU A 15 -13.60 27.36 -9.84
C GLU A 15 -14.28 28.24 -8.78
N ALA A 16 -13.82 29.49 -8.68
CA ALA A 16 -14.49 30.58 -7.97
C ALA A 16 -14.79 31.70 -8.99
N PRO A 17 -15.86 32.49 -8.80
CA PRO A 17 -16.45 33.28 -9.88
C PRO A 17 -15.71 34.60 -10.13
N ASP A 18 -15.61 34.90 -11.43
CA ASP A 18 -15.35 36.14 -12.18
C ASP A 18 -14.90 37.42 -11.44
N GLY A 19 -13.69 37.85 -11.79
CA GLY A 19 -13.18 39.21 -11.60
C GLY A 19 -12.15 39.53 -12.69
N ASN A 20 -12.55 40.36 -13.64
CA ASN A 20 -11.84 40.72 -14.87
C ASN A 20 -10.47 41.40 -14.60
N THR A 21 -9.36 40.86 -15.12
CA THR A 21 -8.15 41.62 -15.50
C THR A 21 -7.23 40.80 -16.40
N GLU A 22 -6.89 41.38 -17.55
CA GLU A 22 -6.01 40.81 -18.59
C GLU A 22 -4.52 40.76 -18.19
N SER A 23 -3.80 39.91 -18.92
CA SER A 23 -2.35 39.94 -19.24
C SER A 23 -1.40 39.06 -18.41
N GLY A 24 -1.26 37.81 -18.90
CA GLY A 24 0.03 37.23 -19.29
C GLY A 24 1.06 36.86 -18.21
N ARG A 25 1.16 35.55 -17.88
CA ARG A 25 2.46 34.86 -17.71
C ARG A 25 2.34 33.33 -17.52
N ALA A 26 2.94 32.64 -18.48
CA ALA A 26 3.80 31.46 -18.35
C ALA A 26 3.29 30.20 -17.62
N SER A 27 2.88 29.22 -18.43
CA SER A 27 2.95 27.78 -18.14
C SER A 27 4.41 27.33 -18.00
N LEU A 28 4.94 27.27 -16.78
CA LEU A 28 6.29 26.75 -16.53
C LEU A 28 6.29 25.94 -15.22
N ALA A 29 5.69 24.74 -15.23
CA ALA A 29 5.91 23.76 -14.17
C ALA A 29 5.57 22.29 -14.52
N ALA A 30 5.46 21.93 -15.82
CA ALA A 30 5.14 20.55 -16.23
C ALA A 30 6.00 20.01 -17.38
N ASP A 31 7.17 20.62 -17.64
CA ASP A 31 8.06 20.23 -18.73
C ASP A 31 9.44 19.85 -18.22
N SER A 32 9.57 18.65 -17.67
CA SER A 32 10.84 17.94 -17.70
C SER A 32 10.81 16.93 -18.86
N PRO A 33 11.60 17.13 -19.93
CA PRO A 33 11.57 16.29 -21.13
C PRO A 33 12.00 14.83 -20.87
N VAL A 34 12.70 14.57 -19.76
CA VAL A 34 13.17 13.24 -19.37
C VAL A 34 12.04 12.40 -18.76
N ALA A 35 11.17 13.01 -17.95
CA ALA A 35 10.01 12.33 -17.35
C ALA A 35 8.93 12.05 -18.40
N LYS A 36 8.67 12.98 -19.33
CA LYS A 36 7.76 12.75 -20.46
C LYS A 36 8.26 11.64 -21.38
N ARG A 37 9.55 11.61 -21.74
CA ARG A 37 10.13 10.55 -22.59
C ARG A 37 10.08 9.15 -21.96
N ALA A 38 10.26 9.03 -20.65
CA ALA A 38 10.21 7.72 -19.97
C ALA A 38 8.78 7.19 -19.81
N VAL A 39 7.79 8.07 -19.70
CA VAL A 39 6.36 7.73 -19.63
C VAL A 39 5.82 7.41 -21.03
N ASP A 40 6.11 8.25 -22.04
CA ASP A 40 5.74 7.99 -23.45
C ASP A 40 6.36 6.70 -23.99
N ALA A 41 7.63 6.42 -23.68
CA ALA A 41 8.30 5.20 -24.16
C ALA A 41 7.73 3.91 -23.54
N LYS A 42 7.09 3.98 -22.37
CA LYS A 42 6.53 2.81 -21.67
C LYS A 42 5.06 2.56 -22.02
N ASP A 43 4.35 3.62 -22.41
CA ASP A 43 2.97 3.55 -22.87
C ASP A 43 2.84 3.15 -24.35
N ASP A 44 3.94 3.20 -25.13
CA ASP A 44 3.98 2.77 -26.54
C ASP A 44 3.71 1.26 -26.77
N VAL A 45 3.68 0.44 -25.71
CA VAL A 45 3.41 -1.01 -25.81
C VAL A 45 1.90 -1.34 -25.72
N TRP A 46 1.10 -0.44 -25.15
CA TRP A 46 -0.30 -0.70 -24.80
C TRP A 46 -1.26 0.10 -25.70
N VAL A 47 -2.31 -0.55 -26.19
CA VAL A 47 -3.36 0.06 -27.01
C VAL A 47 -4.69 -0.09 -26.28
N ALA A 48 -5.50 0.96 -26.28
CA ALA A 48 -6.85 0.90 -25.72
C ALA A 48 -7.66 -0.16 -26.47
N ALA A 49 -8.27 -1.09 -25.74
CA ALA A 49 -9.06 -2.15 -26.36
C ALA A 49 -10.37 -1.62 -26.96
N ASP A 50 -10.85 -0.48 -26.46
CA ASP A 50 -12.16 0.10 -26.81
C ASP A 50 -12.21 0.73 -28.22
N GLU A 51 -11.08 0.91 -28.90
CA GLU A 51 -11.06 1.46 -30.27
C GLU A 51 -11.36 0.42 -31.37
N GLY A 52 -11.37 -0.88 -31.03
CA GLY A 52 -11.51 -1.97 -32.01
C GLY A 52 -12.85 -2.72 -32.01
N GLU A 53 -13.70 -2.52 -31.01
CA GLU A 53 -14.97 -3.28 -30.84
C GLU A 53 -16.24 -2.38 -30.91
N ALA A 54 -16.10 -1.12 -31.31
CA ALA A 54 -17.23 -0.21 -31.57
C ALA A 54 -17.92 -0.44 -32.93
N SER A 55 -17.99 -1.68 -33.41
CA SER A 55 -18.83 -2.05 -34.57
C SER A 55 -19.72 -3.26 -34.33
N GLY A 56 -19.84 -3.74 -33.10
CA GLY A 56 -20.78 -4.82 -32.84
C GLY A 56 -20.92 -5.16 -31.37
N SER A 57 -21.65 -4.36 -30.61
CA SER A 57 -22.83 -4.80 -29.86
C SER A 57 -23.24 -3.82 -28.76
N ILE A 58 -24.56 -3.60 -28.72
CA ILE A 58 -25.37 -2.99 -27.65
C ILE A 58 -25.34 -1.46 -27.57
N ALA A 59 -26.20 -0.87 -28.40
CA ALA A 59 -26.94 0.33 -28.05
C ALA A 59 -27.78 0.03 -26.78
N GLY A 60 -27.45 0.69 -25.67
CA GLY A 60 -28.20 0.63 -24.41
C GLY A 60 -27.50 1.43 -23.31
N ASP A 61 -28.10 2.59 -22.98
CA ASP A 61 -27.69 3.62 -22.01
C ASP A 61 -26.52 4.54 -22.43
N GLY A 62 -26.89 5.58 -23.19
CA GLY A 62 -25.98 6.57 -23.73
C GLY A 62 -25.45 7.54 -22.66
N ASN A 63 -24.16 7.86 -22.80
CA ASN A 63 -23.43 8.99 -22.21
C ASN A 63 -22.66 8.78 -20.89
N ARG A 64 -22.51 7.54 -20.41
CA ARG A 64 -21.68 7.26 -19.22
C ARG A 64 -20.27 6.84 -19.60
N THR A 65 -19.28 7.63 -19.21
CA THR A 65 -17.85 7.31 -19.40
C THR A 65 -17.49 6.03 -18.64
N PRO A 66 -16.80 5.06 -19.26
CA PRO A 66 -16.46 3.81 -18.61
C PRO A 66 -15.50 4.04 -17.43
N LEU A 67 -15.85 3.50 -16.25
CA LEU A 67 -15.06 3.62 -15.02
C LEU A 67 -13.69 2.92 -15.11
N PHE A 68 -13.56 1.94 -16.01
CA PHE A 68 -12.33 1.20 -16.25
C PHE A 68 -12.01 1.21 -17.73
N ARG A 69 -10.80 1.66 -18.07
CA ARG A 69 -10.26 1.54 -19.42
C ARG A 69 -9.40 0.30 -19.53
N THR A 70 -9.67 -0.53 -20.51
CA THR A 70 -8.88 -1.74 -20.76
C THR A 70 -7.85 -1.48 -21.87
N PHE A 71 -6.62 -1.94 -21.65
CA PHE A 71 -5.52 -1.83 -22.59
C PHE A 71 -4.99 -3.23 -22.90
N LYS A 72 -4.86 -3.52 -24.19
CA LYS A 72 -4.25 -4.74 -24.73
C LYS A 72 -2.85 -4.40 -25.25
N VAL A 73 -1.92 -5.34 -25.22
CA VAL A 73 -0.60 -5.15 -25.82
C VAL A 73 -0.75 -5.04 -27.33
N LYS A 74 0.04 -4.17 -27.98
CA LYS A 74 0.10 -4.07 -29.46
C LYS A 74 0.27 -5.45 -30.10
N GLY A 75 -0.56 -5.75 -31.10
CA GLY A 75 -0.48 -7.00 -31.84
C GLY A 75 0.91 -7.25 -32.45
N SER A 76 1.60 -6.19 -32.90
CA SER A 76 2.97 -6.25 -33.44
C SER A 76 4.01 -6.83 -32.47
N ILE A 77 3.81 -6.68 -31.15
CA ILE A 77 4.68 -7.23 -30.11
C ILE A 77 4.15 -8.59 -29.63
N LEU A 78 2.83 -8.74 -29.55
CA LEU A 78 2.21 -9.94 -29.00
C LEU A 78 2.28 -11.16 -29.95
N HIS A 79 2.09 -10.96 -31.25
CA HIS A 79 2.17 -12.04 -32.25
C HIS A 79 3.55 -12.72 -32.33
N PRO A 80 4.69 -12.00 -32.43
CA PRO A 80 6.01 -12.66 -32.44
C PRO A 80 6.30 -13.37 -31.11
N TYR A 81 5.85 -12.82 -29.98
CA TYR A 81 5.97 -13.48 -28.68
C TYR A 81 5.19 -14.81 -28.62
N ARG A 82 3.93 -14.84 -29.08
CA ARG A 82 3.12 -16.07 -29.17
C ARG A 82 3.75 -17.09 -30.13
N PHE A 83 4.30 -16.64 -31.24
CA PHE A 83 5.01 -17.50 -32.19
C PHE A 83 6.26 -18.14 -31.54
N MET A 84 7.07 -17.38 -30.81
CA MET A 84 8.22 -17.92 -30.07
C MET A 84 7.82 -18.96 -29.02
N ILE A 85 6.69 -18.76 -28.32
CA ILE A 85 6.14 -19.76 -27.39
C ILE A 85 5.77 -21.05 -28.14
N LEU A 86 5.12 -20.94 -29.29
CA LEU A 86 4.75 -22.09 -30.11
C LEU A 86 5.99 -22.87 -30.60
N VAL A 87 7.01 -22.18 -31.11
CA VAL A 87 8.27 -22.81 -31.53
C VAL A 87 8.93 -23.54 -30.37
N ARG A 88 8.95 -22.93 -29.18
CA ARG A 88 9.49 -23.58 -27.97
C ARG A 88 8.67 -24.79 -27.53
N LEU A 89 7.35 -24.74 -27.66
CA LEU A 89 6.47 -25.87 -27.39
C LEU A 89 6.80 -27.05 -28.32
N VAL A 90 6.96 -26.79 -29.62
CA VAL A 90 7.36 -27.81 -30.61
C VAL A 90 8.73 -28.40 -30.26
N ALA A 91 9.70 -27.56 -29.88
CA ALA A 91 11.02 -28.04 -29.47
C ALA A 91 10.95 -28.93 -28.22
N ILE A 92 10.12 -28.60 -27.23
CA ILE A 92 9.91 -29.42 -26.02
C ILE A 92 9.27 -30.76 -26.38
N VAL A 93 8.25 -30.79 -27.24
CA VAL A 93 7.62 -32.04 -27.70
C VAL A 93 8.62 -32.91 -28.47
N ALA A 94 9.42 -32.32 -29.36
CA ALA A 94 10.47 -33.02 -30.09
C ALA A 94 11.56 -33.56 -29.15
N PHE A 95 11.95 -32.79 -28.13
CA PHE A 95 12.89 -33.22 -27.10
C PHE A 95 12.38 -34.45 -26.33
N PHE A 96 11.10 -34.44 -25.89
CA PHE A 96 10.51 -35.59 -25.22
C PHE A 96 10.40 -36.81 -26.14
N ALA A 97 9.99 -36.62 -27.40
CA ALA A 97 9.94 -37.70 -28.38
C ALA A 97 11.33 -38.32 -28.61
N TRP A 98 12.37 -37.50 -28.73
CA TRP A 98 13.75 -37.96 -28.85
C TRP A 98 14.23 -38.69 -27.60
N ARG A 99 13.93 -38.17 -26.40
CA ARG A 99 14.28 -38.76 -25.09
C ARG A 99 13.62 -40.11 -24.86
N VAL A 100 12.39 -40.30 -25.32
CA VAL A 100 11.69 -41.60 -25.25
C VAL A 100 12.30 -42.61 -26.23
N LYS A 101 12.68 -42.17 -27.43
CA LYS A 101 13.30 -43.03 -28.46
C LYS A 101 14.74 -43.45 -28.12
N HIS A 102 15.53 -42.58 -27.48
CA HIS A 102 16.92 -42.84 -27.09
C HIS A 102 17.00 -43.16 -25.59
N LYS A 103 16.43 -44.29 -25.20
CA LYS A 103 16.47 -44.76 -23.82
C LYS A 103 17.87 -45.27 -23.46
N ASN A 104 18.40 -44.82 -22.34
CA ASN A 104 19.64 -45.40 -21.80
C ASN A 104 19.31 -46.69 -21.06
N HIS A 105 19.85 -47.81 -21.53
CA HIS A 105 19.58 -49.15 -20.97
C HIS A 105 20.51 -49.49 -19.81
N ASP A 106 21.65 -48.81 -19.69
CA ASP A 106 22.67 -49.07 -18.66
C ASP A 106 22.32 -48.45 -17.30
N GLY A 107 21.39 -47.47 -17.30
CA GLY A 107 21.00 -46.70 -16.12
C GLY A 107 19.52 -46.34 -16.12
N VAL A 108 18.65 -47.35 -16.24
CA VAL A 108 17.19 -47.18 -16.39
C VAL A 108 16.57 -46.32 -15.27
N TRP A 109 17.06 -46.47 -14.03
CA TRP A 109 16.54 -45.73 -12.88
C TRP A 109 16.91 -44.24 -12.93
N LEU A 110 18.16 -43.91 -13.29
CA LEU A 110 18.60 -42.53 -13.50
C LEU A 110 17.86 -41.87 -14.67
N TRP A 111 17.67 -42.63 -15.76
CA TRP A 111 16.89 -42.18 -16.91
C TRP A 111 15.43 -41.88 -16.54
N ALA A 112 14.79 -42.76 -15.77
CA ALA A 112 13.40 -42.60 -15.34
C ALA A 112 13.21 -41.39 -14.41
N THR A 113 14.08 -41.23 -13.41
CA THR A 113 14.04 -40.09 -12.49
C THR A 113 14.26 -38.77 -13.23
N SER A 114 15.22 -38.73 -14.16
CA SER A 114 15.45 -37.56 -15.02
C SER A 114 14.26 -37.29 -15.95
N MET A 115 13.60 -38.32 -16.49
CA MET A 115 12.41 -38.15 -17.33
C MET A 115 11.23 -37.55 -16.55
N VAL A 116 10.99 -38.02 -15.33
CA VAL A 116 9.94 -37.48 -14.45
C VAL A 116 10.21 -36.00 -14.13
N ALA A 117 11.47 -35.65 -13.84
CA ALA A 117 11.87 -34.27 -13.61
C ALA A 117 11.65 -33.40 -14.86
N ASP A 118 12.07 -33.86 -16.04
CA ASP A 118 11.89 -33.15 -17.31
C ASP A 118 10.40 -32.90 -17.58
N VAL A 119 9.53 -33.92 -17.42
CA VAL A 119 8.07 -33.81 -17.59
C VAL A 119 7.49 -32.77 -16.63
N TRP A 120 7.90 -32.79 -15.36
CA TRP A 120 7.46 -31.81 -14.37
C TRP A 120 7.87 -30.38 -14.74
N PHE A 121 9.11 -30.18 -15.19
CA PHE A 121 9.58 -28.87 -15.67
C PHE A 121 8.85 -28.41 -16.93
N GLY A 122 8.63 -29.30 -17.90
CA GLY A 122 7.89 -29.00 -19.13
C GLY A 122 6.44 -28.61 -18.84
N PHE A 123 5.77 -29.35 -17.95
CA PHE A 123 4.41 -29.05 -17.50
C PHE A 123 4.34 -27.72 -16.73
N SER A 124 5.25 -27.50 -15.78
CA SER A 124 5.34 -26.25 -15.03
C SER A 124 5.60 -25.04 -15.95
N TRP A 125 6.46 -25.21 -16.95
CA TRP A 125 6.72 -24.19 -17.97
C TRP A 125 5.47 -23.89 -18.78
N LEU A 126 4.76 -24.92 -19.25
CA LEU A 126 3.53 -24.77 -20.04
C LEU A 126 2.46 -24.00 -19.25
N LEU A 127 2.21 -24.40 -17.99
CA LEU A 127 1.28 -23.71 -17.09
C LEU A 127 1.67 -22.24 -16.88
N ASN A 128 2.96 -21.93 -16.79
CA ASN A 128 3.45 -20.55 -16.67
C ASN A 128 3.32 -19.73 -17.97
N GLN A 129 3.20 -20.36 -19.14
CA GLN A 129 2.95 -19.64 -20.40
C GLN A 129 1.47 -19.27 -20.58
N LEU A 130 0.53 -20.10 -20.11
CA LEU A 130 -0.91 -19.89 -20.32
C LEU A 130 -1.39 -18.48 -19.90
N PRO A 131 -1.06 -17.96 -18.69
CA PRO A 131 -1.47 -16.60 -18.30
C PRO A 131 -0.83 -15.49 -19.14
N LYS A 132 0.32 -15.75 -19.77
CA LYS A 132 1.09 -14.75 -20.55
C LYS A 132 0.60 -14.63 -21.99
N LEU A 133 -0.26 -15.53 -22.45
CA LEU A 133 -0.79 -15.50 -23.82
C LEU A 133 -1.70 -14.29 -24.06
N ASN A 134 -2.37 -13.77 -23.02
CA ASN A 134 -3.28 -12.63 -23.15
C ASN A 134 -3.12 -11.63 -22.00
N PRO A 135 -2.04 -10.82 -22.01
CA PRO A 135 -1.85 -9.78 -21.01
C PRO A 135 -2.88 -8.66 -21.19
N VAL A 136 -3.65 -8.38 -20.13
CA VAL A 136 -4.64 -7.30 -20.10
C VAL A 136 -4.28 -6.34 -18.97
N LYS A 137 -4.13 -5.05 -19.29
CA LYS A 137 -3.94 -3.98 -18.31
C LYS A 137 -5.27 -3.24 -18.16
N ARG A 138 -5.79 -3.13 -16.94
CA ARG A 138 -6.99 -2.33 -16.63
C ARG A 138 -6.56 -1.11 -15.83
N VAL A 139 -7.01 0.07 -16.23
CA VAL A 139 -6.70 1.32 -15.54
C VAL A 139 -8.03 1.95 -15.11
N PRO A 140 -8.24 2.24 -13.82
CA PRO A 140 -9.42 2.94 -13.35
C PRO A 140 -9.37 4.43 -13.78
N ASP A 141 -10.52 4.98 -14.15
CA ASP A 141 -10.70 6.41 -14.41
C ASP A 141 -11.34 7.08 -13.18
N LEU A 142 -10.50 7.77 -12.40
CA LEU A 142 -10.93 8.43 -11.17
C LEU A 142 -11.83 9.65 -11.45
N ALA A 143 -11.67 10.31 -12.60
CA ALA A 143 -12.52 11.45 -12.96
C ALA A 143 -13.93 10.96 -13.30
N ALA A 144 -14.03 9.89 -14.11
CA ALA A 144 -15.31 9.25 -14.36
C ALA A 144 -15.98 8.76 -13.07
N LEU A 145 -15.20 8.20 -12.12
CA LEU A 145 -15.74 7.77 -10.83
C LEU A 145 -16.32 8.93 -10.01
N ALA A 146 -15.60 10.05 -9.94
CA ALA A 146 -16.04 11.26 -9.24
C ALA A 146 -17.34 11.81 -9.84
N ASP A 147 -17.42 11.89 -11.18
CA ASP A 147 -18.61 12.38 -11.89
C ASP A 147 -19.83 11.46 -11.71
N HIS A 148 -19.62 10.14 -11.65
CA HIS A 148 -20.72 9.16 -11.55
C HIS A 148 -21.29 9.02 -10.14
N SER A 149 -20.41 8.99 -9.13
CA SER A 149 -20.82 8.56 -7.80
C SER A 149 -21.04 9.74 -6.86
N GLY A 150 -20.34 10.87 -7.07
CA GLY A 150 -20.13 11.85 -6.02
C GLY A 150 -19.56 11.22 -4.73
N ASP A 151 -19.17 12.04 -3.75
CA ASP A 151 -18.65 11.49 -2.49
C ASP A 151 -19.73 10.69 -1.71
N ALA A 152 -21.01 10.96 -1.96
CA ALA A 152 -22.14 10.38 -1.25
C ALA A 152 -22.44 8.90 -1.59
N ASN A 153 -22.11 8.39 -2.78
CA ASN A 153 -22.42 7.00 -3.18
C ASN A 153 -21.24 6.02 -3.06
N LEU A 154 -20.11 6.46 -2.50
CA LEU A 154 -18.96 5.58 -2.24
C LEU A 154 -19.29 4.49 -1.19
N PRO A 155 -18.82 3.24 -1.35
CA PRO A 155 -19.04 2.16 -0.40
C PRO A 155 -18.24 2.34 0.90
N GLY A 156 -18.66 1.67 1.97
CA GLY A 156 -17.83 1.54 3.18
C GLY A 156 -16.61 0.65 2.92
N ILE A 157 -15.43 1.01 3.44
CA ILE A 157 -14.18 0.26 3.30
C ILE A 157 -13.58 -0.01 4.68
N ASP A 158 -13.43 -1.28 5.02
CA ASP A 158 -12.69 -1.69 6.21
C ASP A 158 -11.28 -2.14 5.83
N ILE A 159 -10.28 -1.51 6.43
CA ILE A 159 -8.87 -1.80 6.20
C ILE A 159 -8.32 -2.56 7.40
N PHE A 160 -7.85 -3.78 7.18
CA PHE A 160 -7.25 -4.62 8.21
C PHE A 160 -5.73 -4.59 8.10
N VAL A 161 -5.06 -4.28 9.20
CA VAL A 161 -3.62 -4.38 9.38
C VAL A 161 -3.38 -5.45 10.43
N THR A 162 -2.57 -6.45 10.10
CA THR A 162 -2.21 -7.54 11.02
C THR A 162 -0.73 -7.45 11.35
N THR A 163 -0.37 -7.49 12.62
CA THR A 163 1.02 -7.46 13.10
C THR A 163 1.32 -8.66 13.98
N VAL A 164 2.54 -9.17 13.88
CA VAL A 164 2.93 -10.40 14.58
C VAL A 164 3.57 -10.10 15.94
N ASP A 165 4.60 -9.24 15.98
CA ASP A 165 5.34 -8.86 17.19
C ASP A 165 6.24 -7.64 16.89
N PRO A 166 6.48 -6.70 17.84
CA PRO A 166 7.30 -5.51 17.56
C PRO A 166 8.80 -5.82 17.51
N VAL A 167 9.23 -7.06 17.83
CA VAL A 167 10.62 -7.51 17.65
C VAL A 167 10.87 -7.97 16.22
N ASP A 168 9.96 -8.75 15.65
CA ASP A 168 10.07 -9.28 14.28
C ASP A 168 9.73 -8.21 13.23
N GLU A 169 8.83 -7.28 13.56
CA GLU A 169 8.39 -6.18 12.70
C GLU A 169 8.68 -4.83 13.36
N PRO A 170 9.53 -3.96 12.77
CA PRO A 170 9.86 -2.70 13.41
C PRO A 170 8.61 -1.82 13.54
N LEU A 171 8.28 -1.46 14.77
CA LEU A 171 7.09 -0.69 15.16
C LEU A 171 6.89 0.58 14.33
N LEU A 172 7.98 1.24 13.94
CA LEU A 172 7.95 2.45 13.11
C LEU A 172 7.34 2.20 11.72
N TYR A 173 7.52 1.02 11.12
CA TYR A 173 6.88 0.68 9.84
C TYR A 173 5.36 0.54 10.00
N THR A 174 4.91 -0.10 11.07
CA THR A 174 3.48 -0.22 11.40
C THR A 174 2.86 1.15 11.62
N VAL A 175 3.51 2.00 12.43
CA VAL A 175 3.11 3.40 12.68
C VAL A 175 2.94 4.17 11.36
N ASN A 176 3.94 4.11 10.47
CA ASN A 176 3.89 4.82 9.19
C ASN A 176 2.81 4.27 8.24
N THR A 177 2.58 2.96 8.26
CA THR A 177 1.53 2.31 7.47
C THR A 177 0.15 2.79 7.91
N ILE A 178 -0.11 2.79 9.22
CA ILE A 178 -1.38 3.25 9.79
C ILE A 178 -1.59 4.75 9.52
N LEU A 179 -0.56 5.58 9.71
CA LEU A 179 -0.66 7.01 9.38
C LEU A 179 -0.95 7.24 7.90
N SER A 180 -0.37 6.43 7.01
CA SER A 180 -0.67 6.48 5.58
C SER A 180 -2.12 6.08 5.28
N ILE A 181 -2.65 5.06 5.96
CA ILE A 181 -4.04 4.62 5.82
C ILE A 181 -5.01 5.70 6.33
N LEU A 182 -4.74 6.27 7.51
CA LEU A 182 -5.56 7.34 8.09
C LEU A 182 -5.54 8.61 7.23
N ALA A 183 -4.46 8.87 6.49
CA ALA A 183 -4.33 10.02 5.59
C ALA A 183 -4.84 9.78 4.16
N THR A 184 -5.54 8.66 3.90
CA THR A 184 -6.11 8.32 2.59
C THR A 184 -7.17 9.36 2.18
N ASP A 185 -7.24 9.60 0.88
CA ASP A 185 -8.23 10.47 0.26
C ASP A 185 -9.56 9.72 0.06
N TYR A 186 -10.29 9.59 1.16
CA TYR A 186 -11.62 8.96 1.21
C TYR A 186 -12.50 9.65 2.27
N PRO A 187 -13.83 9.65 2.11
CA PRO A 187 -14.74 10.21 3.12
C PRO A 187 -14.54 9.52 4.48
N VAL A 188 -14.32 10.33 5.53
CA VAL A 188 -13.94 9.84 6.88
C VAL A 188 -15.02 8.99 7.55
N ASP A 189 -16.26 9.13 7.12
CA ASP A 189 -17.42 8.36 7.54
C ASP A 189 -17.51 6.99 6.85
N LYS A 190 -16.69 6.74 5.83
CA LYS A 190 -16.77 5.56 4.96
C LYS A 190 -15.57 4.65 5.02
N TYR A 191 -14.58 4.91 5.84
CA TYR A 191 -13.53 3.93 6.08
C TYR A 191 -13.16 3.81 7.55
N ALA A 192 -12.83 2.59 7.94
CA ALA A 192 -12.29 2.27 9.26
C ALA A 192 -11.00 1.48 9.10
N CYS A 193 -10.04 1.73 10.01
CA CYS A 193 -8.78 1.00 10.07
C CYS A 193 -8.77 0.14 11.33
N TYR A 194 -8.57 -1.16 11.16
CA TYR A 194 -8.47 -2.14 12.23
C TYR A 194 -7.03 -2.64 12.30
N LEU A 195 -6.43 -2.58 13.49
CA LEU A 195 -5.15 -3.21 13.77
C LEU A 195 -5.41 -4.47 14.61
N SER A 196 -4.97 -5.61 14.11
CA SER A 196 -4.92 -6.87 14.85
C SER A 196 -3.47 -7.18 15.20
N ASP A 197 -3.15 -7.20 16.48
CA ASP A 197 -1.81 -7.55 16.98
C ASP A 197 -1.84 -8.94 17.62
N ASP A 198 -1.15 -9.90 17.00
CA ASP A 198 -1.01 -11.26 17.52
C ASP A 198 -0.03 -11.33 18.70
N GLY A 199 0.81 -10.30 18.89
CA GLY A 199 1.73 -10.19 20.01
C GLY A 199 1.04 -9.79 21.31
N GLY A 200 -0.06 -9.03 21.23
CA GLY A 200 -0.81 -8.55 22.40
C GLY A 200 0.06 -7.73 23.36
N THR A 201 1.08 -7.03 22.87
CA THR A 201 2.08 -6.36 23.70
C THR A 201 1.63 -4.95 24.09
N LEU A 202 2.00 -4.51 25.30
CA LEU A 202 1.70 -3.14 25.74
C LEU A 202 2.40 -2.08 24.86
N VAL A 203 3.56 -2.42 24.28
CA VAL A 203 4.32 -1.54 23.38
C VAL A 203 3.49 -1.17 22.14
N HIS A 204 2.86 -2.14 21.49
CA HIS A 204 1.97 -1.86 20.34
C HIS A 204 0.81 -0.96 20.76
N TYR A 205 0.18 -1.27 21.89
CA TYR A 205 -0.96 -0.50 22.39
C TYR A 205 -0.60 0.99 22.62
N GLU A 206 0.47 1.27 23.37
CA GLU A 206 0.87 2.66 23.64
C GLU A 206 1.36 3.38 22.37
N ALA A 207 2.01 2.67 21.44
CA ALA A 207 2.40 3.24 20.16
C ALA A 207 1.17 3.66 19.32
N MET A 208 0.08 2.91 19.38
CA MET A 208 -1.16 3.30 18.68
C MET A 208 -1.83 4.52 19.30
N ILE A 209 -1.65 4.77 20.59
CA ILE A 209 -2.08 6.02 21.23
C ILE A 209 -1.27 7.19 20.66
N GLU A 210 0.04 7.03 20.55
CA GLU A 210 0.93 8.04 19.95
C GLU A 210 0.59 8.31 18.48
N VAL A 211 0.29 7.26 17.71
CA VAL A 211 -0.21 7.37 16.33
C VAL A 211 -1.51 8.17 16.27
N ALA A 212 -2.48 7.86 17.12
CA ALA A 212 -3.76 8.57 17.14
C ALA A 212 -3.58 10.06 17.45
N ASN A 213 -2.69 10.40 18.36
CA ASN A 213 -2.37 11.80 18.70
C ASN A 213 -1.72 12.53 17.51
N PHE A 214 -0.74 11.90 16.85
CA PHE A 214 -0.07 12.51 15.70
C PHE A 214 -0.96 12.58 14.45
N ALA A 215 -1.87 11.62 14.26
CA ALA A 215 -2.80 11.59 13.13
C ALA A 215 -3.67 12.85 13.05
N VAL A 216 -4.03 13.45 14.19
CA VAL A 216 -4.77 14.72 14.26
C VAL A 216 -4.02 15.86 13.58
N LEU A 217 -2.69 15.82 13.54
CA LEU A 217 -1.86 16.80 12.84
C LEU A 217 -1.56 16.37 11.39
N TRP A 218 -1.22 15.09 11.19
CA TRP A 218 -0.78 14.54 9.91
C TRP A 218 -1.90 14.51 8.87
N VAL A 219 -3.08 14.00 9.24
CA VAL A 219 -4.19 13.78 8.29
C VAL A 219 -4.66 15.10 7.67
N PRO A 220 -4.91 16.18 8.45
CA PRO A 220 -5.20 17.50 7.88
C PRO A 220 -4.11 18.05 6.98
N PHE A 221 -2.84 17.91 7.38
CA PHE A 221 -1.70 18.39 6.60
C PHE A 221 -1.65 17.70 5.22
N CYS A 222 -1.83 16.37 5.19
CA CYS A 222 -1.86 15.62 3.95
C CYS A 222 -3.01 16.02 3.02
N ARG A 223 -4.21 16.24 3.58
CA ARG A 223 -5.40 16.63 2.80
C ARG A 223 -5.28 18.06 2.29
N LYS A 224 -4.88 19.02 3.15
CA LYS A 224 -4.74 20.44 2.80
C LYS A 224 -3.73 20.67 1.69
N TYR A 225 -2.60 19.95 1.71
CA TYR A 225 -1.50 20.16 0.77
C TYR A 225 -1.35 19.05 -0.26
N CYS A 226 -2.30 18.10 -0.33
CA CYS A 226 -2.27 16.95 -1.25
C CYS A 226 -0.92 16.22 -1.27
N VAL A 227 -0.37 15.95 -0.09
CA VAL A 227 0.99 15.42 0.08
C VAL A 227 1.08 13.97 -0.41
N GLU A 228 2.10 13.66 -1.21
CA GLU A 228 2.42 12.28 -1.61
C GLU A 228 3.92 12.01 -1.48
N PRO A 229 4.34 10.84 -0.96
CA PRO A 229 3.53 9.75 -0.41
C PRO A 229 2.91 10.09 0.96
N ARG A 230 1.83 9.38 1.34
CA ARG A 230 1.08 9.61 2.61
C ARG A 230 1.73 9.00 3.85
N SER A 231 2.84 8.26 3.68
CA SER A 231 3.68 7.76 4.77
C SER A 231 4.68 8.86 5.16
N PRO A 232 4.69 9.35 6.42
CA PRO A 232 5.56 10.43 6.84
C PRO A 232 7.06 10.12 6.68
N GLU A 233 7.52 8.91 7.05
CA GLU A 233 8.94 8.52 6.89
C GLU A 233 9.38 8.63 5.42
N ASN A 234 8.55 8.10 4.51
CA ASN A 234 8.83 8.14 3.08
C ASN A 234 8.78 9.58 2.56
N TYR A 235 7.79 10.36 2.99
CA TYR A 235 7.64 11.75 2.58
C TYR A 235 8.85 12.60 2.99
N PHE A 236 9.22 12.58 4.27
CA PHE A 236 10.35 13.37 4.76
C PHE A 236 11.72 12.82 4.33
N GLY A 237 11.80 11.53 3.98
CA GLY A 237 12.99 10.90 3.41
C GLY A 237 13.27 11.25 1.94
N MET A 238 12.30 11.80 1.21
CA MET A 238 12.49 12.18 -0.18
C MET A 238 13.37 13.44 -0.33
N LYS A 239 14.42 13.33 -1.16
CA LYS A 239 15.38 14.41 -1.44
C LYS A 239 14.80 15.55 -2.27
N THR A 240 13.78 15.28 -3.09
CA THR A 240 13.16 16.26 -3.97
C THR A 240 11.67 16.26 -3.72
N GLN A 241 11.18 17.39 -3.19
CA GLN A 241 9.77 17.58 -2.89
C GLN A 241 9.12 18.34 -4.04
N PRO A 242 8.13 17.78 -4.75
CA PRO A 242 7.34 18.54 -5.70
C PRO A 242 6.39 19.44 -4.90
N TYR A 243 6.84 20.66 -4.56
CA TYR A 243 5.93 21.68 -4.07
C TYR A 243 5.23 22.34 -5.26
N ALA A 244 3.94 22.03 -5.45
CA ALA A 244 3.12 22.56 -6.54
C ALA A 244 2.03 23.54 -6.06
N GLY A 245 2.30 24.29 -4.98
CA GLY A 245 1.30 25.14 -4.31
C GLY A 245 1.53 26.65 -4.45
N SER A 246 0.45 27.43 -4.34
CA SER A 246 0.45 28.89 -4.41
C SER A 246 0.67 29.60 -3.04
N MET A 247 0.85 28.86 -1.95
CA MET A 247 0.94 29.38 -0.57
C MET A 247 2.22 28.90 0.14
N ALA A 248 3.37 29.28 -0.41
CA ALA A 248 4.67 28.76 0.05
C ALA A 248 4.94 29.06 1.54
N GLY A 249 4.52 30.22 2.04
CA GLY A 249 4.78 30.66 3.42
C GLY A 249 4.06 29.82 4.49
N GLU A 250 2.75 29.63 4.32
CA GLU A 250 1.95 28.83 5.25
C GLU A 250 2.31 27.36 5.20
N PHE A 251 2.50 26.82 3.99
CA PHE A 251 2.98 25.45 3.81
C PHE A 251 4.31 25.21 4.51
N MET A 252 5.30 26.09 4.34
CA MET A 252 6.61 25.93 4.97
C MET A 252 6.52 25.94 6.51
N ARG A 253 5.63 26.77 7.08
CA ARG A 253 5.40 26.82 8.53
C ARG A 253 4.78 25.51 9.02
N ASP A 254 3.70 25.07 8.39
CA ASP A 254 3.00 23.83 8.76
C ASP A 254 3.90 22.61 8.56
N HIS A 255 4.64 22.55 7.44
CA HIS A 255 5.60 21.50 7.14
C HIS A 255 6.71 21.40 8.21
N ARG A 256 7.31 22.52 8.63
CA ARG A 256 8.31 22.51 9.71
C ARG A 256 7.74 22.01 11.02
N ARG A 257 6.52 22.43 11.37
CA ARG A 257 5.82 21.98 12.58
C ARG A 257 5.56 20.47 12.52
N VAL A 258 4.95 19.98 11.45
CA VAL A 258 4.63 18.55 11.27
C VAL A 258 5.89 17.69 11.28
N ARG A 259 6.96 18.14 10.62
CA ARG A 259 8.25 17.42 10.63
C ARG A 259 8.81 17.29 12.04
N ARG A 260 8.83 18.38 12.82
CA ARG A 260 9.30 18.36 14.21
C ARG A 260 8.48 17.39 15.07
N GLU A 261 7.16 17.45 14.97
CA GLU A 261 6.26 16.56 15.72
C GLU A 261 6.43 15.09 15.31
N TYR A 262 6.73 14.84 14.03
CA TYR A 262 7.05 13.50 13.53
C TYR A 262 8.39 12.98 14.08
N ASP A 263 9.43 13.82 14.09
CA ASP A 263 10.72 13.45 14.68
C ASP A 263 10.58 13.16 16.19
N GLU A 264 9.74 13.91 16.91
CA GLU A 264 9.42 13.63 18.32
C GLU A 264 8.61 12.34 18.49
N LEU A 265 7.65 12.06 17.60
CA LEU A 265 6.92 10.79 17.59
C LEU A 265 7.88 9.60 17.45
N LYS A 266 8.86 9.68 16.54
CA LYS A 266 9.87 8.62 16.35
C LYS A 266 10.62 8.34 17.64
N VAL A 267 11.11 9.38 18.31
CA VAL A 267 11.81 9.25 19.59
C VAL A 267 10.91 8.61 20.66
N ARG A 268 9.64 9.03 20.76
CA ARG A 268 8.68 8.44 21.72
C ARG A 268 8.46 6.96 21.45
N VAL A 269 8.20 6.59 20.19
CA VAL A 269 7.99 5.20 19.76
C VAL A 269 9.23 4.34 20.03
N ASP A 270 10.42 4.82 19.68
CA ASP A 270 11.68 4.09 19.91
C ASP A 270 11.98 3.90 21.41
N SER A 271 11.68 4.92 22.23
CA SER A 271 11.91 4.89 23.68
C SER A 271 10.86 4.07 24.46
N LEU A 272 9.75 3.71 23.82
CA LEU A 272 8.58 3.12 24.47
C LEU A 272 8.89 1.80 25.16
N SER A 273 9.65 0.92 24.49
CA SER A 273 10.09 -0.37 25.05
C SER A 273 10.85 -0.22 26.36
N THR A 274 11.75 0.76 26.44
CA THR A 274 12.56 1.04 27.63
C THR A 274 11.75 1.72 28.73
N THR A 275 10.87 2.65 28.35
CA THR A 275 10.01 3.39 29.26
C THR A 275 9.01 2.47 29.97
N ILE A 276 8.36 1.56 29.22
CA ILE A 276 7.43 0.58 29.78
C ILE A 276 8.17 -0.36 30.75
N ARG A 277 9.39 -0.78 30.41
CA ARG A 277 10.21 -1.64 31.26
C ARG A 277 10.57 -0.95 32.58
N GLN A 278 11.11 0.27 32.51
CA GLN A 278 11.47 1.05 33.71
C GLN A 278 10.26 1.35 34.59
N ARG A 279 9.13 1.72 33.99
CA ARG A 279 7.87 1.93 34.71
C ARG A 279 7.41 0.66 35.42
N SER A 280 7.43 -0.47 34.71
CA SER A 280 7.03 -1.76 35.28
C SER A 280 7.95 -2.17 36.42
N ASP A 281 9.26 -1.95 36.28
CA ASP A 281 10.24 -2.21 37.35
C ASP A 281 10.00 -1.34 38.60
N ALA A 282 9.66 -0.06 38.41
CA ALA A 282 9.32 0.83 39.52
C ALA A 282 8.05 0.36 40.27
N TYR A 283 6.99 -0.01 39.56
CA TYR A 283 5.77 -0.54 40.18
C TYR A 283 6.00 -1.90 40.84
N ASN A 284 6.78 -2.79 40.22
CA ASN A 284 7.13 -4.08 40.81
C ASN A 284 8.01 -3.93 42.06
N SER A 285 8.89 -2.92 42.12
CA SER A 285 9.72 -2.66 43.31
C SER A 285 8.94 -2.09 44.50
N SER A 286 7.85 -1.36 44.22
CA SER A 286 6.98 -0.78 45.25
C SER A 286 5.91 -1.76 45.73
N THR A 287 5.53 -2.73 44.90
CA THR A 287 4.55 -3.76 45.24
C THR A 287 5.24 -4.96 45.89
N LYS A 288 5.01 -5.20 47.19
CA LYS A 288 5.51 -6.41 47.89
C LYS A 288 4.69 -7.64 47.48
N GLY A 289 4.89 -8.12 46.26
CA GLY A 289 4.22 -9.28 45.68
C GLY A 289 5.09 -10.54 45.60
N ASP A 290 4.45 -11.64 45.23
CA ASP A 290 4.89 -13.06 45.24
C ASP A 290 6.03 -13.42 44.25
N GLY A 291 6.89 -12.45 43.90
CA GLY A 291 7.99 -12.62 42.94
C GLY A 291 7.60 -12.52 41.46
N VAL A 292 6.31 -12.32 41.16
CA VAL A 292 5.80 -12.16 39.79
C VAL A 292 5.99 -10.71 39.31
N ARG A 293 6.71 -10.51 38.19
CA ARG A 293 6.94 -9.17 37.61
C ARG A 293 5.86 -8.83 36.59
N ALA A 294 4.86 -8.07 37.00
CA ALA A 294 3.79 -7.62 36.13
C ALA A 294 4.25 -6.54 35.14
N THR A 295 3.58 -6.46 33.99
CA THR A 295 3.73 -5.34 33.06
C THR A 295 2.67 -4.29 33.37
N TRP A 296 3.10 -3.06 33.65
CA TRP A 296 2.22 -2.00 34.15
C TRP A 296 1.93 -0.94 33.09
N MET A 297 0.66 -0.53 33.02
CA MET A 297 0.18 0.59 32.22
C MET A 297 0.46 1.94 32.89
N ALA A 298 0.32 3.03 32.14
CA ALA A 298 0.55 4.40 32.64
C ALA A 298 -0.43 4.82 33.75
N ASP A 299 -1.62 4.22 33.79
CA ASP A 299 -2.65 4.47 34.80
C ASP A 299 -2.43 3.67 36.11
N GLY A 300 -1.35 2.88 36.18
CA GLY A 300 -1.06 2.03 37.32
C GLY A 300 -1.87 0.73 37.37
N THR A 301 -2.53 0.33 36.28
CA THR A 301 -3.15 -0.99 36.16
C THR A 301 -2.21 -2.00 35.50
N GLN A 302 -2.45 -3.29 35.71
CA GLN A 302 -1.69 -4.36 35.05
C GLN A 302 -2.20 -4.58 33.63
N TRP A 303 -1.28 -4.78 32.69
CA TRP A 303 -1.64 -5.05 31.29
C TRP A 303 -2.37 -6.40 31.16
N PRO A 304 -3.56 -6.48 30.57
CA PRO A 304 -4.29 -7.74 30.43
C PRO A 304 -3.69 -8.68 29.37
N GLY A 305 -2.82 -8.19 28.49
CA GLY A 305 -2.23 -8.98 27.40
C GLY A 305 -0.90 -9.63 27.77
N THR A 306 -0.02 -9.75 26.78
CA THR A 306 1.30 -10.36 26.95
C THR A 306 2.22 -9.48 27.79
N TRP A 307 2.79 -10.06 28.84
CA TRP A 307 3.77 -9.38 29.71
C TRP A 307 5.19 -9.49 29.16
N ILE A 308 6.06 -8.55 29.58
CA ILE A 308 7.50 -8.58 29.28
C ILE A 308 8.12 -9.87 29.84
N GLU A 309 7.80 -10.21 31.10
CA GLU A 309 8.14 -11.51 31.68
C GLU A 309 6.91 -12.42 31.59
N GLN A 310 6.99 -13.43 30.72
CA GLN A 310 5.86 -14.28 30.39
C GLN A 310 5.51 -15.24 31.52
N VAL A 311 4.29 -15.10 32.04
CA VAL A 311 3.73 -15.96 33.10
C VAL A 311 2.40 -16.57 32.65
N GLU A 312 1.94 -17.60 33.35
CA GLU A 312 0.66 -18.27 33.05
C GLU A 312 -0.49 -17.24 33.01
N ASN A 313 -1.37 -17.32 32.00
CA ASN A 313 -2.42 -16.34 31.66
C ASN A 313 -1.96 -14.97 31.14
N HIS A 314 -0.65 -14.75 30.97
CA HIS A 314 -0.06 -13.57 30.31
C HIS A 314 1.07 -13.92 29.33
N ARG A 315 1.06 -15.16 28.81
CA ARG A 315 1.94 -15.57 27.71
C ARG A 315 1.32 -15.22 26.38
N ARG A 316 2.16 -15.15 25.34
CA ARG A 316 1.67 -14.97 23.96
C ARG A 316 0.63 -16.05 23.62
N GLY A 317 -0.55 -15.62 23.17
CA GLY A 317 -1.67 -16.51 22.86
C GLY A 317 -2.42 -17.07 24.08
N GLN A 318 -2.00 -16.73 25.30
CA GLN A 318 -2.65 -17.12 26.56
C GLN A 318 -3.02 -15.86 27.35
N HIS A 319 -3.89 -15.04 26.78
CA HIS A 319 -4.50 -13.88 27.44
C HIS A 319 -5.91 -13.66 26.86
N ALA A 320 -6.75 -12.89 27.55
CA ALA A 320 -8.06 -12.53 27.03
C ALA A 320 -7.93 -11.63 25.79
N GLY A 321 -8.95 -11.64 24.92
CA GLY A 321 -9.03 -10.71 23.79
C GLY A 321 -9.19 -9.27 24.29
N ILE A 322 -8.39 -8.35 23.75
CA ILE A 322 -8.43 -6.92 24.10
C ILE A 322 -8.92 -6.15 22.88
N VAL A 323 -10.03 -5.44 23.01
CA VAL A 323 -10.59 -4.59 21.95
C VAL A 323 -10.60 -3.15 22.43
N GLN A 324 -10.01 -2.25 21.65
CA GLN A 324 -9.92 -0.83 21.95
C GLN A 324 -10.32 -0.03 20.72
N VAL A 325 -11.17 0.97 20.94
CA VAL A 325 -11.67 1.86 19.88
C VAL A 325 -11.13 3.25 20.14
N LYS A 326 -10.36 3.78 19.18
CA LYS A 326 -9.90 5.17 19.18
C LYS A 326 -10.53 5.91 18.02
N VAL A 327 -11.37 6.88 18.33
CA VAL A 327 -11.97 7.76 17.32
C VAL A 327 -11.01 8.91 17.05
N VAL A 328 -10.35 8.89 15.89
CA VAL A 328 -9.57 10.03 15.42
C VAL A 328 -10.53 11.01 14.75
N SER A 329 -11.13 11.90 15.55
CA SER A 329 -12.04 12.92 15.04
C SER A 329 -11.24 14.02 14.32
N CYS A 330 -11.08 13.90 13.00
CA CYS A 330 -10.59 14.98 12.14
C CYS A 330 -11.76 15.88 11.71
N THR A 331 -12.45 16.52 12.66
CA THR A 331 -13.55 17.43 12.34
C THR A 331 -13.00 18.85 12.12
N PHE A 332 -12.90 19.30 10.86
CA PHE A 332 -12.73 20.72 10.56
C PHE A 332 -14.09 21.41 10.71
N ARG A 333 -14.23 22.27 11.73
CA ARG A 333 -15.18 23.38 11.68
C ARG A 333 -14.50 24.49 10.88
N LEU A 334 -14.92 24.67 9.63
CA LEU A 334 -14.75 25.95 8.96
C LEU A 334 -15.54 26.98 9.78
N VAL A 335 -14.85 28.00 10.29
CA VAL A 335 -15.46 29.25 10.77
C VAL A 335 -15.49 30.21 9.60
#